data_AF-A0A3D1KRU5-F1
#
_entry.id   AF-A0A3D1KRU5-F1
#
_cell.length_a   1.000
_cell.length_b   1.000
_cell.length_c   1.000
_cell.angle_alpha   90.00
_cell.angle_beta   90.00
_cell.angle_gamma   90.00
#
_symmetry.space_group_name_H-M   'P 1'
#
loop_
_entity.id
_entity.type
_entity.pdbx_description
1 polymer ?
#
loop_
_entity_poly.entity_id
_entity_poly.type
_entity_poly.pdbx_seq_one_letter_code
_entity_poly.pdbx_strand_id
1 'polypeptide(L)'
;MAELLSDKKSFSAKSIIVKGKVVKVNNGIMDKNWVHIVDGTQFENKNDLTITTTETVNIGDIVTFKGIVVLDKDFGQGYVYDVLLEEAKLVK
;
A
#
# COMPACT_ATOMS: atom_id res chain seq x y z
N MET A 1 35.28 7.73 -4.55
CA MET A 1 34.51 8.89 -4.08
C MET A 1 33.77 9.44 -5.29
N ALA A 2 32.65 8.82 -5.63
CA ALA A 2 31.94 9.07 -6.88
C ALA A 2 30.56 9.64 -6.51
N GLU A 3 30.47 10.95 -6.62
CA GLU A 3 29.33 11.83 -6.39
C GLU A 3 28.21 11.63 -7.44
N LEU A 4 27.95 10.38 -7.84
CA LEU A 4 27.10 10.00 -8.99
C LEU A 4 25.89 9.15 -8.60
N LEU A 5 25.59 9.09 -7.29
CA LEU A 5 24.40 8.43 -6.73
C LEU A 5 23.43 9.44 -6.10
N SER A 6 23.67 10.74 -6.26
CA SER A 6 22.95 11.76 -5.50
C SER A 6 21.50 11.99 -5.94
N ASP A 7 21.12 11.93 -7.22
CA ASP A 7 19.84 12.55 -7.61
C ASP A 7 19.14 11.91 -8.82
N LYS A 8 18.77 10.61 -8.73
CA LYS A 8 17.76 10.03 -9.63
C LYS A 8 16.61 9.30 -8.93
N LYS A 9 16.66 9.11 -7.61
CA LYS A 9 15.64 8.38 -6.84
C LYS A 9 14.60 9.27 -6.13
N SER A 10 14.68 10.58 -6.33
CA SER A 10 13.90 11.55 -5.55
C SER A 10 12.42 11.71 -5.97
N PHE A 11 11.92 10.98 -6.97
CA PHE A 11 10.54 11.20 -7.46
C PHE A 11 9.68 9.95 -7.73
N SER A 12 10.07 8.76 -7.27
CA SER A 12 9.21 7.56 -7.33
C SER A 12 9.06 6.93 -5.94
N ALA A 13 8.46 7.66 -5.01
CA ALA A 13 7.98 7.15 -3.72
C ALA A 13 7.27 8.25 -2.91
N LYS A 14 6.10 8.76 -3.38
CA LYS A 14 5.34 9.67 -2.52
C LYS A 14 4.77 8.87 -1.36
N SER A 15 5.27 9.13 -0.15
CA SER A 15 4.67 8.56 1.05
C SER A 15 3.33 9.23 1.27
N ILE A 16 2.24 8.48 1.13
CA ILE A 16 0.88 8.97 1.42
C ILE A 16 0.39 8.36 2.72
N ILE A 17 -0.56 9.05 3.35
CA ILE A 17 -1.25 8.56 4.53
C ILE A 17 -2.68 8.26 4.09
N VAL A 18 -3.12 7.03 4.31
CA VAL A 18 -4.47 6.57 3.98
C VAL A 18 -5.12 6.08 5.26
N LYS A 19 -6.37 6.49 5.49
CA LYS A 19 -7.15 6.04 6.63
C LYS A 19 -8.32 5.25 6.08
N GLY A 20 -8.60 4.10 6.67
CA GLY A 20 -9.73 3.32 6.19
C GLY A 20 -10.07 2.18 7.10
N LYS A 21 -11.25 1.60 6.84
CA LYS A 21 -11.67 0.39 7.52
C LYS A 21 -11.07 -0.82 6.81
N VAL A 22 -10.42 -1.70 7.56
CA VAL A 22 -9.92 -2.97 7.04
C VAL A 22 -11.11 -3.85 6.66
N VAL A 23 -11.20 -4.23 5.38
CA VAL A 23 -12.25 -5.14 4.89
C VAL A 23 -11.71 -6.55 4.64
N LYS A 24 -10.40 -6.68 4.39
CA LYS A 24 -9.74 -7.96 4.15
C LYS A 24 -8.27 -7.88 4.55
N VAL A 25 -7.73 -8.97 5.09
CA VAL A 25 -6.30 -9.13 5.37
C VAL A 25 -5.88 -10.52 4.90
N ASN A 26 -4.81 -10.59 4.14
CA ASN A 26 -4.15 -11.84 3.78
C ASN A 26 -2.71 -11.78 4.31
N ASN A 27 -2.46 -12.46 5.42
CA ASN A 27 -1.13 -12.58 6.01
C ASN A 27 -0.30 -13.68 5.30
N GLY A 28 1.00 -13.44 5.15
CA GLY A 28 1.94 -14.43 4.62
C GLY A 28 2.09 -14.47 3.10
N ILE A 29 1.70 -13.42 2.38
CA ILE A 29 1.99 -13.28 0.94
C ILE A 29 3.35 -12.57 0.80
N MET A 30 4.37 -13.30 0.33
CA MET A 30 5.75 -12.80 0.20
C MET A 30 6.30 -12.19 1.50
N ASP A 31 6.13 -12.87 2.65
CA ASP A 31 6.54 -12.40 3.98
C ASP A 31 5.91 -11.05 4.40
N LYS A 32 4.84 -10.62 3.72
CA LYS A 32 4.09 -9.40 4.01
C LYS A 32 2.61 -9.70 4.22
N ASN A 33 1.95 -8.80 4.93
CA ASN A 33 0.51 -8.80 5.12
C ASN A 33 -0.13 -7.88 4.09
N TRP A 34 -1.06 -8.42 3.31
CA TRP A 34 -1.81 -7.71 2.30
C TRP A 34 -3.17 -7.33 2.86
N VAL A 35 -3.32 -6.05 3.15
CA VAL A 35 -4.48 -5.45 3.78
C VAL A 35 -5.25 -4.69 2.72
N HIS A 36 -6.54 -4.98 2.59
CA HIS A 36 -7.44 -4.18 1.78
C HIS A 36 -8.23 -3.28 2.72
N ILE A 37 -8.11 -1.98 2.53
CA ILE A 37 -8.89 -0.98 3.26
C ILE A 37 -9.84 -0.24 2.32
N VAL A 38 -10.92 0.27 2.90
CA VAL A 38 -11.87 1.14 2.20
C VAL A 38 -11.96 2.46 2.97
N ASP A 39 -11.67 3.57 2.29
CA ASP A 39 -11.71 4.95 2.83
C ASP A 39 -13.15 5.51 2.93
N GLY A 40 -14.14 4.77 2.43
CA GLY A 40 -15.57 5.14 2.49
C GLY A 40 -16.08 5.85 1.24
N THR A 41 -15.19 6.23 0.33
CA THR A 41 -15.51 6.69 -1.02
C THR A 41 -15.82 5.48 -1.92
N GLN A 42 -17.09 5.04 -1.93
CA GLN A 42 -17.60 4.09 -2.91
C GLN A 42 -17.81 4.81 -4.25
N PHE A 43 -16.72 5.09 -4.98
CA PHE A 43 -16.84 5.38 -6.40
C PHE A 43 -16.79 4.04 -7.15
N GLU A 44 -17.93 3.67 -7.74
CA GLU A 44 -18.08 2.63 -8.77
C GLU A 44 -17.28 1.33 -8.55
N ASN A 45 -17.65 0.59 -7.49
CA ASN A 45 -17.36 -0.85 -7.34
C ASN A 45 -15.89 -1.31 -7.22
N LYS A 46 -14.86 -0.44 -7.25
CA LYS A 46 -13.45 -0.89 -7.23
C LYS A 46 -12.45 0.07 -6.56
N ASN A 47 -12.75 0.51 -5.35
CA ASN A 47 -11.85 1.38 -4.58
C ASN A 47 -11.41 0.77 -3.24
N ASP A 48 -11.15 -0.55 -3.19
CA ASP A 48 -10.34 -1.11 -2.13
C ASP A 48 -8.86 -0.81 -2.40
N LEU A 49 -8.19 -0.18 -1.43
CA LEU A 49 -6.78 0.11 -1.54
C LEU A 49 -5.99 -1.10 -1.03
N THR A 50 -5.15 -1.67 -1.89
CA THR A 50 -4.25 -2.75 -1.50
C THR A 50 -3.02 -2.17 -0.81
N ILE A 51 -2.79 -2.60 0.42
CA ILE A 51 -1.72 -2.15 1.30
C ILE A 51 -0.88 -3.36 1.68
N THR A 52 0.43 -3.29 1.43
CA THR A 52 1.37 -4.27 1.97
C THR A 52 2.04 -3.69 3.21
N THR A 53 1.90 -4.39 4.32
CA THR A 53 2.50 -4.02 5.61
C THR A 53 3.11 -5.25 6.27
N THR A 54 4.11 -5.07 7.11
CA THR A 54 4.60 -6.13 8.00
C THR A 54 3.85 -6.16 9.33
N GLU A 55 2.97 -5.18 9.55
CA GLU A 55 2.19 -5.09 10.79
C GLU A 55 0.93 -5.94 10.71
N THR A 56 0.49 -6.42 11.86
CA THR A 56 -0.71 -7.25 11.96
C THR A 56 -1.90 -6.35 12.26
N VAL A 57 -2.90 -6.37 11.38
CA VAL A 57 -4.17 -5.65 11.57
C VAL A 57 -5.34 -6.60 11.46
N ASN A 58 -6.46 -6.23 12.11
CA ASN A 58 -7.66 -7.04 12.13
C ASN A 58 -8.71 -6.48 11.17
N ILE A 59 -9.47 -7.39 10.56
CA ILE A 59 -10.62 -7.03 9.73
C ILE A 59 -11.65 -6.30 10.59
N GLY A 60 -12.16 -5.18 10.11
CA GLY A 60 -13.13 -4.33 10.78
C GLY A 60 -12.54 -3.15 11.54
N ASP A 61 -11.23 -3.13 11.77
CA ASP A 61 -10.55 -2.04 12.47
C ASP A 61 -10.40 -0.82 11.56
N ILE A 62 -10.41 0.39 12.14
CA ILE A 62 -10.20 1.64 11.42
C ILE A 62 -8.77 2.08 11.70
N VAL A 63 -7.91 1.84 10.72
CA VAL A 63 -6.47 2.06 10.84
C VAL A 63 -6.02 3.14 9.86
N THR A 64 -4.95 3.84 10.23
CA THR A 64 -4.30 4.79 9.34
C THR A 64 -2.93 4.22 8.97
N PHE A 65 -2.69 4.05 7.68
CA PHE A 65 -1.45 3.53 7.13
C PHE A 65 -0.69 4.65 6.45
N LYS A 66 0.62 4.71 6.70
CA LYS A 66 1.54 5.57 5.97
C LYS A 66 2.54 4.70 5.23
N GLY A 67 2.47 4.73 3.91
CA GLY A 67 3.32 3.93 3.05
C GLY A 67 3.63 4.66 1.77
N ILE A 68 4.40 4.01 0.92
CA ILE A 68 4.78 4.56 -0.38
C ILE A 68 3.70 4.12 -1.37
N VAL A 69 3.05 5.08 -2.03
CA VAL A 69 2.15 4.74 -3.14
C VAL A 69 2.98 4.42 -4.38
N VAL A 70 2.69 3.27 -4.96
CA VAL A 70 3.25 2.77 -6.20
C VAL A 70 2.09 2.60 -7.17
N LEU A 71 2.19 3.28 -8.30
CA LEU A 71 1.21 3.21 -9.38
C LEU A 71 1.73 2.27 -10.47
N ASP A 72 0.81 1.68 -11.23
CA ASP A 72 1.14 0.82 -12.38
C ASP A 72 2.11 -0.33 -12.01
N LYS A 73 1.90 -0.93 -10.83
CA LYS A 73 2.76 -2.01 -10.34
C LYS A 73 2.37 -3.31 -11.02
N ASP A 74 3.23 -3.80 -11.90
CA ASP A 74 3.14 -5.14 -12.45
C ASP A 74 3.86 -6.16 -11.54
N PHE A 75 3.12 -7.15 -11.04
CA PHE A 75 3.69 -8.33 -10.36
C PHE A 75 3.93 -9.50 -11.32
N GLY A 76 3.71 -9.30 -12.63
CA GLY A 76 3.74 -10.35 -13.64
C GLY A 76 2.47 -11.21 -13.63
N GLN A 77 2.37 -12.13 -14.59
CA GLN A 77 1.25 -13.07 -14.74
C GLN A 77 -0.14 -12.41 -14.86
N GLY A 78 -0.20 -11.14 -15.30
CA GLY A 78 -1.45 -10.38 -15.44
C GLY A 78 -1.92 -9.68 -14.15
N TYR A 79 -1.13 -9.72 -13.07
CA TYR A 79 -1.42 -9.00 -11.84
C TYR A 79 -0.86 -7.57 -11.89
N VAL A 80 -1.56 -6.70 -12.63
CA VAL A 80 -1.27 -5.26 -12.68
C VAL A 80 -2.14 -4.53 -11.67
N TYR A 81 -1.51 -3.82 -10.74
CA TYR A 81 -2.18 -2.96 -9.78
C TYR A 81 -1.99 -1.51 -10.18
N ASP A 82 -3.10 -0.82 -10.46
CA ASP A 82 -3.11 0.60 -10.77
C ASP A 82 -2.60 1.44 -9.59
N VAL A 83 -2.98 1.05 -8.37
CA VAL A 83 -2.55 1.66 -7.11
C VAL A 83 -2.21 0.58 -6.09
N LEU A 84 -1.00 0.63 -5.55
CA LEU A 84 -0.52 -0.23 -4.46
C LEU A 84 0.21 0.61 -3.43
N LEU A 85 -0.10 0.41 -2.14
CA LEU A 85 0.69 1.00 -1.07
C LEU A 85 1.73 -0.03 -0.58
N GLU A 86 3.01 0.23 -0.82
CA GLU A 86 4.10 -0.61 -0.33
C GLU A 86 4.70 -0.10 0.98
N GLU A 87 5.17 -1.05 1.81
CA GLU A 87 5.85 -0.81 3.07
C GLU A 87 5.08 0.13 4.01
N ALA A 88 3.77 -0.08 4.05
CA ALA A 88 2.87 0.71 4.87
C ALA A 88 3.12 0.44 6.35
N LYS A 89 3.27 1.50 7.12
CA LYS A 89 3.37 1.45 8.59
C LYS A 89 2.09 1.95 9.21
N LEU A 90 1.66 1.32 10.28
CA LEU A 90 0.52 1.79 11.06
C LEU A 90 0.92 3.11 11.73
N VAL A 91 0.12 4.15 11.50
CA VAL A 91 0.25 5.44 12.19
C VAL A 91 -1.02 5.59 13.01
N LYS A 92 -0.89 5.50 14.33
CA LYS A 92 -2.03 5.52 15.25
C LYS A 92 -2.57 6.93 15.46
#